data_AF-A0A6C0J9Q6-F1
#
_entry.id   AF-A0A6C0J9Q6-F1
#
_cell.length_a   1.000
_cell.length_b   1.000
_cell.length_c   1.000
_cell.angle_alpha   90.00
_cell.angle_beta   90.00
_cell.angle_gamma   90.00
#
_symmetry.space_group_name_H-M   'P 1'
#
loop_
_entity.id
_entity.type
_entity.pdbx_description
1 polymer ?
#
loop_
_entity_poly.entity_id
_entity_poly.type
_entity_poly.pdbx_seq_one_letter_code
_entity_poly.pdbx_strand_id
1 'polypeptide(L)'
;MINHLIYPMYNGKVTRIYYKNLFFHTGHIKTMLDNERFAKKHNGICYAIVDDRQDNGIKHIKDDFDYIGLKHIKVISVNAYYKDIMDYTRTLIKKGDIYLCRCNIVEYDPSVIMNYIKKPTQHFQLRLKCSLSDNDPSIGYTYEDKGKLRLTLIFDYIIKILDKLLGVTDIIITSSIDTCDVKDENIATFFDSTINHHRLDTYTIENFKYSKRGWNAIEEANPYLLTFKGLCARHIPSIVLKAFYMHACQMGKVNIKYLSTLLNTYLYMNSKKVYGIINPVKVIIDNWRDKQTEYICTSIRGVTEYHPMCGTFYVSNSDIGMDRLVNVGRHIYLNSNLNLLCTEIQHSEHCTPIIHTTDITNINTNTKYNRSINWISSSWDSDPCKVRFYLYNWFYTGYNELLKPDIIDGYIDHNVFSDVEQIYYIQGQGYFVYDRNLSVSNGIPTFLRICK
;
A
#
# COMPACT_ATOMS: atom_id res chain seq x y z
N MET A 1 -35.06 0.44 34.41
CA MET A 1 -34.68 -0.91 33.98
C MET A 1 -33.98 -0.81 32.63
N ILE A 2 -32.64 -0.88 32.63
CA ILE A 2 -31.81 -0.92 31.41
C ILE A 2 -31.69 -2.40 31.04
N ASN A 3 -32.68 -2.93 30.33
CA ASN A 3 -32.60 -4.25 29.70
C ASN A 3 -32.47 -3.99 28.20
N HIS A 4 -31.23 -3.99 27.67
CA HIS A 4 -30.87 -4.33 26.27
C HIS A 4 -29.46 -3.90 25.78
N LEU A 5 -28.45 -3.75 26.65
CA LEU A 5 -27.06 -3.54 26.18
C LEU A 5 -26.06 -4.50 26.82
N ILE A 6 -26.43 -5.79 26.94
CA ILE A 6 -25.44 -6.85 27.12
C ILE A 6 -25.03 -7.27 25.72
N TYR A 7 -24.11 -6.51 25.12
CA TYR A 7 -23.28 -7.03 24.05
C TYR A 7 -22.60 -8.30 24.57
N PRO A 8 -22.47 -9.38 23.77
CA PRO A 8 -22.03 -10.66 24.27
C PRO A 8 -20.70 -10.48 25.00
N MET A 9 -20.69 -10.73 26.32
CA MET A 9 -19.45 -10.74 27.08
C MET A 9 -18.57 -11.81 26.47
N TYR A 10 -17.51 -11.37 25.80
CA TYR A 10 -16.53 -12.27 25.23
C TYR A 10 -15.69 -12.81 26.38
N ASN A 11 -15.58 -14.14 26.52
CA ASN A 11 -14.76 -14.74 27.58
C ASN A 11 -13.24 -14.54 27.37
N GLY A 12 -12.83 -14.10 26.17
CA GLY A 12 -11.43 -13.81 25.83
C GLY A 12 -11.04 -12.33 25.95
N LYS A 13 -9.76 -12.01 25.73
CA LYS A 13 -9.25 -10.63 25.82
C LYS A 13 -9.75 -9.77 24.66
N VAL A 14 -10.31 -8.60 24.95
CA VAL A 14 -10.84 -7.69 23.94
C VAL A 14 -9.90 -6.51 23.80
N THR A 15 -9.29 -6.39 22.61
CA THR A 15 -8.44 -5.25 22.24
C THR A 15 -9.12 -4.37 21.21
N ARG A 16 -8.58 -3.17 20.99
CA ARG A 16 -9.02 -2.33 19.87
C ARG A 16 -7.92 -1.48 19.28
N ILE A 17 -8.10 -1.18 18.01
CA ILE A 17 -7.46 -0.08 17.31
C ILE A 17 -8.55 0.95 16.95
N TYR A 18 -8.16 2.22 16.83
CA TYR A 18 -9.05 3.22 16.25
C TYR A 18 -8.39 3.88 15.04
N TYR A 19 -9.23 4.36 14.15
CA TYR A 19 -8.83 4.95 12.90
C TYR A 19 -9.62 6.23 12.63
N LYS A 20 -8.86 7.33 12.56
CA LYS A 20 -9.32 8.69 12.23
C LYS A 20 -8.57 9.28 11.03
N ASN A 21 -7.67 8.49 10.46
CA ASN A 21 -6.82 8.91 9.35
C ASN A 21 -7.58 8.74 8.03
N LEU A 22 -7.10 9.35 6.95
CA LEU A 22 -7.76 9.24 5.63
C LEU A 22 -7.47 7.89 4.95
N PHE A 23 -6.27 7.32 5.16
CA PHE A 23 -5.86 6.00 4.64
C PHE A 23 -4.92 5.27 5.61
N PHE A 24 -4.79 3.94 5.47
CA PHE A 24 -3.76 3.16 6.14
C PHE A 24 -2.46 3.14 5.34
N HIS A 25 -1.34 2.94 6.03
CA HIS A 25 0.01 2.97 5.46
C HIS A 25 0.95 2.09 6.28
N THR A 26 2.15 1.80 5.76
CA THR A 26 3.13 0.88 6.38
C THR A 26 3.38 1.15 7.87
N GLY A 27 3.39 2.41 8.31
CA GLY A 27 3.52 2.74 9.75
C GLY A 27 2.41 2.23 10.68
N HIS A 28 1.21 1.92 10.16
CA HIS A 28 0.08 1.42 10.96
C HIS A 28 0.13 -0.11 11.16
N ILE A 29 0.99 -0.82 10.43
CA ILE A 29 0.99 -2.29 10.40
C ILE A 29 1.26 -2.91 11.77
N LYS A 30 2.12 -2.26 12.58
CA LYS A 30 2.46 -2.69 13.93
C LYS A 30 1.24 -2.74 14.83
N THR A 31 0.56 -1.61 14.98
CA THR A 31 -0.59 -1.48 15.88
C THR A 31 -1.67 -2.50 15.50
N MET A 32 -1.89 -2.72 14.20
CA MET A 32 -2.85 -3.72 13.74
C MET A 32 -2.45 -5.15 14.07
N LEU A 33 -1.23 -5.56 13.69
CA LEU A 33 -0.75 -6.93 13.89
C LEU A 33 -0.63 -7.26 15.37
N ASP A 34 -0.16 -6.33 16.20
CA ASP A 34 0.00 -6.55 17.64
C ASP A 34 -1.35 -6.69 18.35
N ASN A 35 -2.32 -5.81 18.04
CA ASN A 35 -3.65 -5.90 18.64
C ASN A 35 -4.38 -7.18 18.24
N GLU A 36 -4.33 -7.56 16.96
CA GLU A 36 -4.94 -8.80 16.50
C GLU A 36 -4.23 -10.03 17.11
N ARG A 37 -2.89 -10.05 17.12
CA ARG A 37 -2.11 -11.16 17.68
C ARG A 37 -2.36 -11.33 19.17
N PHE A 38 -2.45 -10.24 19.92
CA PHE A 38 -2.74 -10.28 21.35
C PHE A 38 -4.13 -10.85 21.61
N ALA A 39 -5.16 -10.34 20.93
CA ALA A 39 -6.53 -10.86 21.04
C ALA A 39 -6.57 -12.35 20.68
N LYS A 40 -5.97 -12.73 19.55
CA LYS A 40 -5.92 -14.12 19.09
C LYS A 40 -5.24 -15.06 20.09
N LYS A 41 -4.11 -14.66 20.67
CA LYS A 41 -3.35 -15.45 21.66
C LYS A 41 -4.18 -15.75 22.92
N HIS A 42 -5.15 -14.90 23.24
CA HIS A 42 -5.98 -15.01 24.43
C HIS A 42 -7.46 -15.28 24.09
N ASN A 43 -7.70 -16.00 22.98
CA ASN A 43 -9.02 -16.45 22.53
C ASN A 43 -10.08 -15.33 22.47
N GLY A 44 -9.62 -14.12 22.15
CA GLY A 44 -10.42 -12.91 22.15
C GLY A 44 -10.66 -12.34 20.76
N ILE A 45 -11.00 -11.05 20.72
CA ILE A 45 -11.31 -10.31 19.49
C ILE A 45 -10.63 -8.95 19.50
N CYS A 46 -10.22 -8.48 18.33
CA CYS A 46 -9.76 -7.11 18.14
C CYS A 46 -10.84 -6.31 17.42
N TYR A 47 -11.23 -5.15 17.96
CA TYR A 47 -12.10 -4.21 17.26
C TYR A 47 -11.30 -3.17 16.48
N ALA A 48 -11.76 -2.81 15.29
CA ALA A 48 -11.28 -1.65 14.54
C ALA A 48 -12.35 -0.57 14.53
N ILE A 49 -12.21 0.43 15.40
CA ILE A 49 -13.16 1.54 15.52
C ILE A 49 -12.85 2.58 14.44
N VAL A 50 -13.80 2.83 13.56
CA VAL A 50 -13.67 3.73 12.42
C VAL A 50 -14.49 5.00 12.66
N ASP A 51 -13.83 6.17 12.64
CA ASP A 51 -14.52 7.46 12.68
C ASP A 51 -15.16 7.79 11.32
N ASP A 52 -16.33 7.22 11.07
CA ASP A 52 -17.10 7.39 9.83
C ASP A 52 -18.12 8.55 9.88
N ARG A 53 -18.04 9.43 10.90
CA ARG A 53 -19.00 10.52 11.10
C ARG A 53 -19.03 11.55 9.98
N GLN A 54 -17.96 11.66 9.20
CA GLN A 54 -17.84 12.59 8.07
C GLN A 54 -17.83 11.89 6.71
N ASP A 55 -17.60 10.56 6.67
CA ASP A 55 -17.49 9.78 5.43
C ASP A 55 -17.81 8.29 5.68
N ASN A 56 -18.50 7.64 4.75
CA ASN A 56 -18.92 6.23 4.82
C ASN A 56 -17.78 5.24 4.46
N GLY A 57 -16.53 5.56 4.79
CA GLY A 57 -15.30 4.85 4.38
C GLY A 57 -15.09 3.43 4.92
N ILE A 58 -16.09 2.83 5.57
CA ILE A 58 -16.01 1.50 6.20
C ILE A 58 -15.69 0.40 5.19
N LYS A 59 -16.25 0.48 3.97
CA LYS A 59 -16.05 -0.59 2.96
C LYS A 59 -14.58 -0.71 2.59
N HIS A 60 -13.90 0.42 2.42
CA HIS A 60 -12.49 0.48 2.03
C HIS A 60 -11.53 -0.08 3.10
N ILE A 61 -11.88 0.07 4.37
CA ILE A 61 -11.08 -0.39 5.49
C ILE A 61 -11.06 -1.92 5.61
N LYS A 62 -12.15 -2.59 5.20
CA LYS A 62 -12.19 -4.06 5.18
C LYS A 62 -11.19 -4.63 4.18
N ASP A 63 -11.14 -4.06 2.98
CA ASP A 63 -10.20 -4.47 1.93
C ASP A 63 -8.73 -4.35 2.40
N ASP A 64 -8.42 -3.30 3.17
CA ASP A 64 -7.11 -3.08 3.79
C ASP A 64 -6.76 -4.17 4.83
N PHE A 65 -7.73 -4.58 5.65
CA PHE A 65 -7.54 -5.66 6.61
C PHE A 65 -7.41 -7.03 5.93
N ASP A 66 -8.19 -7.28 4.89
CA ASP A 66 -8.11 -8.50 4.09
C ASP A 66 -6.76 -8.61 3.37
N TYR A 67 -6.27 -7.50 2.80
CA TYR A 67 -4.95 -7.42 2.18
C TYR A 67 -3.83 -7.81 3.15
N ILE A 68 -3.83 -7.24 4.37
CA ILE A 68 -2.87 -7.62 5.42
C ILE A 68 -3.17 -9.01 5.99
N GLY A 69 -4.35 -9.58 5.75
CA GLY A 69 -4.76 -10.90 6.22
C GLY A 69 -5.10 -10.92 7.71
N LEU A 70 -5.70 -9.84 8.22
CA LEU A 70 -6.20 -9.72 9.59
C LEU A 70 -7.63 -10.28 9.66
N LYS A 71 -7.77 -11.56 9.98
CA LYS A 71 -9.06 -12.27 9.97
C LYS A 71 -9.81 -12.19 11.29
N HIS A 72 -9.15 -11.81 12.38
CA HIS A 72 -9.72 -11.73 13.74
C HIS A 72 -10.03 -10.29 14.17
N ILE A 73 -10.17 -9.38 13.20
CA ILE A 73 -10.53 -7.99 13.43
C ILE A 73 -11.99 -7.74 13.04
N LYS A 74 -12.75 -7.08 13.90
CA LYS A 74 -14.14 -6.69 13.62
C LYS A 74 -14.25 -5.17 13.51
N VAL A 75 -14.70 -4.70 12.35
CA VAL A 75 -14.86 -3.28 12.08
C VAL A 75 -16.11 -2.74 12.79
N ILE A 76 -15.94 -1.65 13.53
CA ILE A 76 -16.98 -0.94 14.27
C ILE A 76 -17.14 0.47 13.69
N SER A 77 -18.35 0.79 13.25
CA SER A 77 -18.76 2.12 12.80
C SER A 77 -19.13 3.00 13.98
N VAL A 78 -18.58 4.20 14.06
CA VAL A 78 -19.00 5.18 15.07
C VAL A 78 -20.44 5.66 14.81
N ASN A 79 -20.84 5.89 13.56
CA ASN A 79 -22.21 6.27 13.22
C ASN A 79 -23.23 5.21 13.61
N ALA A 80 -22.95 3.93 13.34
CA ALA A 80 -23.87 2.84 13.70
C ALA A 80 -24.07 2.74 15.22
N TYR A 81 -23.03 3.06 16.00
CA TYR A 81 -23.09 3.09 17.46
C TYR A 81 -23.49 4.45 18.04
N TYR A 82 -23.75 5.47 17.21
CA TYR A 82 -23.98 6.84 17.69
C TYR A 82 -25.17 6.93 18.65
N LYS A 83 -26.22 6.13 18.41
CA LYS A 83 -27.37 6.05 19.32
C LYS A 83 -26.95 5.52 20.71
N ASP A 84 -26.23 4.42 20.76
CA ASP A 84 -25.79 3.80 22.02
C ASP A 84 -24.78 4.69 22.75
N ILE A 85 -23.90 5.36 22.01
CA ILE A 85 -22.98 6.36 22.55
C ILE A 85 -23.78 7.47 23.24
N MET A 86 -24.78 8.04 22.56
CA MET A 86 -25.63 9.08 23.12
C MET A 86 -26.46 8.59 24.32
N ASP A 87 -26.96 7.35 24.29
CA ASP A 87 -27.70 6.77 25.42
C ASP A 87 -26.80 6.57 26.66
N TYR A 88 -25.54 6.18 26.46
CA TYR A 88 -24.55 6.14 27.53
C TYR A 88 -24.23 7.55 28.05
N THR A 89 -24.03 8.54 27.17
CA THR A 89 -23.84 9.96 27.55
C THR A 89 -25.01 10.48 28.38
N ARG A 90 -26.26 10.18 28.00
CA ARG A 90 -27.45 10.55 28.78
C ARG A 90 -27.46 9.90 30.16
N THR A 91 -26.94 8.68 30.29
CA THR A 91 -26.80 8.00 31.58
C THR A 91 -25.80 8.71 32.47
N LEU A 92 -24.66 9.15 31.94
CA LEU A 92 -23.67 9.96 32.67
C LEU A 92 -24.21 11.32 33.11
N ILE A 93 -24.98 11.99 32.26
CA ILE A 93 -25.67 13.26 32.62
C ILE A 93 -26.61 13.04 33.81
N LYS A 94 -27.42 11.98 33.78
CA LYS A 94 -28.33 11.64 34.88
C LYS A 94 -27.62 11.32 36.19
N LYS A 95 -26.38 10.82 36.13
CA LYS A 95 -25.53 10.57 37.29
C LYS A 95 -24.87 11.84 37.84
N GLY A 96 -24.90 12.95 37.08
CA GLY A 96 -24.19 14.19 37.42
C GLY A 96 -22.70 14.18 37.03
N ASP A 97 -22.29 13.22 36.20
CA ASP A 97 -20.90 13.10 35.72
C ASP A 97 -20.61 14.04 34.55
N ILE A 98 -21.64 14.63 33.94
CA ILE A 98 -21.51 15.56 32.81
C ILE A 98 -22.32 16.82 33.12
N TYR A 99 -21.70 17.97 32.87
CA TYR A 99 -22.33 19.28 32.98
C TYR A 99 -22.13 20.08 31.69
N LEU A 100 -22.92 21.15 31.54
CA LEU A 100 -22.93 21.99 30.35
C LEU A 100 -22.33 23.36 30.67
N CYS A 101 -21.39 23.81 29.84
CA CYS A 101 -20.83 25.17 29.89
C CYS A 101 -21.33 25.99 28.71
N ARG A 102 -21.87 27.17 28.99
CA ARG A 102 -22.27 28.16 27.99
C ARG A 102 -21.82 29.54 28.42
N CYS A 103 -20.93 30.16 27.64
CA CYS A 103 -20.29 31.43 28.01
C CYS A 103 -19.69 31.32 29.43
N ASN A 104 -20.16 32.14 30.38
CA ASN A 104 -19.72 32.12 31.78
C ASN A 104 -20.70 31.37 32.70
N ILE A 105 -21.69 30.67 32.15
CA ILE A 105 -22.72 29.95 32.89
C ILE A 105 -22.43 28.45 32.83
N VAL A 106 -22.52 27.81 33.99
CA VAL A 106 -22.39 26.36 34.15
C VAL A 106 -23.75 25.80 34.58
N GLU A 107 -24.20 24.73 33.93
CA GLU A 107 -25.47 24.06 34.20
C GLU A 107 -25.23 22.61 34.60
N TYR A 108 -25.82 22.22 35.74
CA TYR A 108 -25.67 20.91 36.36
C TYR A 108 -26.99 20.12 36.40
N ASP A 109 -28.15 20.73 36.15
CA ASP A 109 -29.44 20.04 36.16
C ASP A 109 -29.55 19.10 34.94
N PRO A 110 -29.64 17.77 35.14
CA PRO A 110 -29.76 16.80 34.05
C PRO A 110 -30.93 17.10 33.11
N SER A 111 -32.07 17.58 33.61
CA SER A 111 -33.26 17.85 32.81
C SER A 111 -33.03 19.01 31.85
N VAL A 112 -32.35 20.06 32.32
CA VAL A 112 -32.00 21.23 31.51
C VAL A 112 -30.98 20.84 30.44
N ILE A 113 -29.92 20.12 30.82
CA ILE A 113 -28.89 19.64 29.89
C ILE A 113 -29.52 18.76 28.79
N MET A 114 -30.42 17.85 29.15
CA MET A 114 -31.11 16.98 28.20
C MET A 114 -31.94 17.74 27.17
N ASN A 115 -32.58 18.86 27.57
CA ASN A 115 -33.29 19.75 26.64
C ASN A 115 -32.34 20.42 25.65
N TYR A 116 -31.19 20.93 26.12
CA TYR A 116 -30.16 21.52 25.25
C TYR A 116 -29.59 20.51 24.25
N ILE A 117 -29.34 19.27 24.66
CA ILE A 117 -28.83 18.23 23.76
C ILE A 117 -29.87 17.85 22.70
N LYS A 118 -31.15 17.76 23.09
CA LYS A 118 -32.23 17.40 22.16
C LYS A 118 -32.48 18.48 21.11
N LYS A 119 -32.39 19.76 21.50
CA LYS A 119 -32.60 20.89 20.61
C LYS A 119 -31.65 22.04 20.99
N PRO A 120 -30.42 22.04 20.47
CA PRO A 120 -29.47 23.11 20.73
C PRO A 120 -30.00 24.46 20.22
N THR A 121 -30.20 25.42 21.13
CA THR A 121 -30.63 26.79 20.79
C THR A 121 -29.50 27.81 20.87
N GLN A 122 -28.40 27.46 21.55
CA GLN A 122 -27.26 28.33 21.80
C GLN A 122 -25.98 27.50 21.82
N HIS A 123 -24.83 28.14 21.60
CA HIS A 123 -23.55 27.42 21.66
C HIS A 123 -23.23 26.97 23.08
N PHE A 124 -22.82 25.71 23.25
CA PHE A 124 -22.37 25.16 24.53
C PHE A 124 -21.28 24.09 24.34
N GLN A 125 -20.63 23.76 25.45
CA GLN A 125 -19.73 22.61 25.60
C GLN A 125 -20.28 21.66 26.65
N LEU A 126 -20.11 20.36 26.45
CA LEU A 126 -20.30 19.36 27.48
C LEU A 126 -18.94 19.05 28.12
N ARG A 127 -18.91 19.03 29.44
CA ARG A 127 -17.71 18.77 30.25
C ARG A 127 -17.92 17.52 31.08
N LEU A 128 -16.91 16.67 31.13
CA LEU A 128 -16.90 15.48 31.99
C LEU A 128 -16.31 15.87 33.34
N LYS A 129 -17.06 15.62 34.41
CA LYS A 129 -16.66 15.94 35.78
C LYS A 129 -15.65 14.91 36.27
N CYS A 130 -14.39 15.32 36.40
CA CYS A 130 -13.31 14.49 36.90
C CYS A 130 -12.87 15.02 38.28
N SER A 131 -12.93 14.18 39.31
CA SER A 131 -12.70 14.56 40.72
C SER A 131 -11.27 14.95 41.08
N LEU A 132 -10.34 15.04 40.11
CA LEU A 132 -8.89 15.11 40.33
C LEU A 132 -8.20 16.31 39.68
N SER A 133 -8.92 17.23 39.01
CA SER A 133 -8.31 18.46 38.46
C SER A 133 -9.32 19.60 38.31
N ASP A 134 -8.86 20.86 38.40
CA ASP A 134 -9.64 22.06 38.05
C ASP A 134 -9.88 22.20 36.52
N ASN A 135 -9.56 21.17 35.74
CA ASN A 135 -9.58 21.19 34.27
C ASN A 135 -10.38 20.00 33.70
N ASP A 136 -11.67 19.98 34.02
CA ASP A 136 -12.62 19.03 33.44
C ASP A 136 -12.59 19.06 31.91
N PRO A 137 -12.40 17.91 31.24
CA PRO A 137 -12.20 17.88 29.81
C PRO A 137 -13.51 18.14 29.07
N SER A 138 -13.40 18.83 27.94
CA SER A 138 -14.50 18.93 26.98
C SER A 138 -14.70 17.58 26.31
N ILE A 139 -15.93 17.09 26.31
CA ILE A 139 -16.32 15.83 25.64
C ILE A 139 -17.17 16.07 24.40
N GLY A 140 -17.63 17.30 24.19
CA GLY A 140 -18.45 17.67 23.06
C GLY A 140 -18.76 19.14 23.05
N TYR A 141 -19.11 19.65 21.87
CA TYR A 141 -19.45 21.05 21.68
C TYR A 141 -20.45 21.20 20.55
N THR A 142 -21.20 22.29 20.56
CA THR A 142 -22.08 22.65 19.46
C THR A 142 -21.34 23.41 18.37
N TYR A 143 -21.60 23.06 17.12
CA TYR A 143 -21.17 23.81 15.94
C TYR A 143 -22.36 24.13 15.05
N GLU A 144 -22.22 25.10 14.17
CA GLU A 144 -23.26 25.46 13.21
C GLU A 144 -23.10 24.66 11.92
N ASP A 145 -24.19 24.01 11.48
CA ASP A 145 -24.28 23.31 10.20
C ASP A 145 -25.59 23.70 9.50
N LYS A 146 -25.46 24.36 8.34
CA LYS A 146 -26.60 24.82 7.51
C LYS A 146 -27.64 25.62 8.33
N GLY A 147 -27.17 26.56 9.15
CA GLY A 147 -28.03 27.43 9.98
C GLY A 147 -28.68 26.75 11.19
N LYS A 148 -28.25 25.53 11.55
CA LYS A 148 -28.73 24.80 12.72
C LYS A 148 -27.56 24.42 13.63
N LEU A 149 -27.71 24.64 14.93
CA LEU A 149 -26.75 24.17 15.91
C LEU A 149 -26.86 22.66 16.10
N ARG A 150 -25.71 21.98 16.04
CA ARG A 150 -25.59 20.53 16.24
C ARG A 150 -24.52 20.23 17.28
N LEU A 151 -24.81 19.31 18.19
CA LEU A 151 -23.82 18.78 19.11
C LEU A 151 -22.92 17.78 18.39
N THR A 152 -21.61 17.97 18.47
CA THR A 152 -20.62 16.95 18.13
C THR A 152 -19.88 16.50 19.38
N LEU A 153 -19.62 15.21 19.48
CA LEU A 153 -18.80 14.64 20.55
C LEU A 153 -17.33 14.56 20.09
N ILE A 154 -16.41 14.75 21.02
CA ILE A 154 -14.98 14.61 20.77
C ILE A 154 -14.63 13.13 20.61
N PHE A 155 -13.70 12.81 19.71
CA PHE A 155 -13.40 11.43 19.35
C PHE A 155 -12.80 10.62 20.51
N ASP A 156 -11.95 11.25 21.33
CA ASP A 156 -11.37 10.64 22.53
C ASP A 156 -12.45 10.13 23.50
N TYR A 157 -13.50 10.92 23.71
CA TYR A 157 -14.66 10.53 24.51
C TYR A 157 -15.46 9.39 23.85
N ILE A 158 -15.69 9.46 22.53
CA ILE A 158 -16.38 8.41 21.78
C ILE A 158 -15.66 7.07 21.92
N ILE A 159 -14.33 7.06 21.76
CA ILE A 159 -13.52 5.84 21.89
C ILE A 159 -13.71 5.23 23.27
N LYS A 160 -13.65 6.03 24.34
CA LYS A 160 -13.76 5.51 25.71
C LYS A 160 -15.16 4.99 26.06
N ILE A 161 -16.22 5.60 25.51
CA ILE A 161 -17.56 5.00 25.59
C ILE A 161 -17.59 3.67 24.84
N LEU A 162 -17.05 3.61 23.63
CA LEU A 162 -17.01 2.38 22.86
C LEU A 162 -16.19 1.30 23.56
N ASP A 163 -15.10 1.65 24.25
CA ASP A 163 -14.34 0.72 25.08
C ASP A 163 -15.25 0.07 26.14
N LYS A 164 -16.13 0.85 26.80
CA LYS A 164 -17.12 0.31 27.75
C LYS A 164 -18.21 -0.52 27.08
N LEU A 165 -18.78 -0.05 25.97
CA LEU A 165 -19.89 -0.73 25.27
C LEU A 165 -19.44 -2.05 24.65
N LEU A 166 -18.21 -2.09 24.12
CA LEU A 166 -17.63 -3.26 23.46
C LEU A 166 -16.93 -4.21 24.45
N GLY A 167 -16.84 -3.83 25.73
CA GLY A 167 -16.17 -4.62 26.76
C GLY A 167 -14.67 -4.75 26.52
N VAL A 168 -14.01 -3.70 26.06
CA VAL A 168 -12.55 -3.66 25.87
C VAL A 168 -11.86 -3.89 27.21
N THR A 169 -10.97 -4.87 27.25
CA THR A 169 -10.24 -5.29 28.46
C THR A 169 -8.79 -4.86 28.44
N ASP A 170 -8.21 -4.68 27.25
CA ASP A 170 -6.78 -4.45 27.07
C ASP A 170 -6.54 -3.40 25.98
N ILE A 171 -5.77 -2.37 26.32
CA ILE A 171 -5.33 -1.31 25.39
C ILE A 171 -3.84 -1.46 25.15
N ILE A 172 -3.45 -1.58 23.88
CA ILE A 172 -2.04 -1.72 23.48
C ILE A 172 -1.55 -0.39 22.92
N ILE A 173 -0.60 0.21 23.63
CA ILE A 173 0.05 1.48 23.27
C ILE A 173 1.36 1.16 22.55
N THR A 174 1.44 1.53 21.26
CA THR A 174 2.61 1.33 20.39
C THR A 174 3.36 2.63 20.11
N SER A 175 3.08 3.70 20.86
CA SER A 175 3.72 5.01 20.75
C SER A 175 4.88 5.13 21.74
N SER A 176 5.99 5.73 21.29
CA SER A 176 7.09 6.09 22.19
C SER A 176 6.81 7.38 22.97
N ILE A 177 5.94 8.25 22.46
CA ILE A 177 5.71 9.60 22.97
C ILE A 177 4.45 9.65 23.85
N ASP A 178 3.40 8.96 23.44
CA ASP A 178 2.12 9.06 24.13
C ASP A 178 2.15 8.23 25.43
N THR A 179 1.83 8.89 26.54
CA THR A 179 1.63 8.30 27.88
C THR A 179 0.26 7.65 28.02
N CYS A 180 -0.70 8.06 27.18
CA CYS A 180 -2.08 7.63 27.15
C CYS A 180 -2.51 7.26 25.73
N ASP A 181 -3.57 6.47 25.59
CA ASP A 181 -4.09 6.04 24.29
C ASP A 181 -5.02 7.07 23.61
N VAL A 182 -5.44 8.10 24.36
CA VAL A 182 -6.16 9.29 23.90
C VAL A 182 -5.40 10.56 24.29
N LYS A 183 -5.75 11.71 23.71
CA LYS A 183 -5.01 12.97 23.92
C LYS A 183 -5.29 13.59 25.29
N ASP A 184 -6.50 13.45 25.78
CA ASP A 184 -6.92 14.00 27.07
C ASP A 184 -6.90 12.92 28.15
N GLU A 185 -5.87 12.94 29.01
CA GLU A 185 -5.65 11.94 30.05
C GLU A 185 -6.77 11.92 31.10
N ASN A 186 -7.49 13.02 31.32
CA ASN A 186 -8.61 13.08 32.25
C ASN A 186 -9.80 12.26 31.73
N ILE A 187 -10.01 12.21 30.41
CA ILE A 187 -11.03 11.34 29.80
C ILE A 187 -10.63 9.87 30.03
N ALA A 188 -9.38 9.50 29.73
CA ALA A 188 -8.91 8.13 29.93
C ALA A 188 -9.05 7.68 31.39
N THR A 189 -8.56 8.48 32.33
CA THR A 189 -8.61 8.22 33.77
C THR A 189 -10.04 7.96 34.26
N PHE A 190 -11.03 8.68 33.74
CA PHE A 190 -12.43 8.48 34.11
C PHE A 190 -12.97 7.08 33.71
N PHE A 191 -12.57 6.57 32.54
CA PHE A 191 -13.13 5.34 31.98
C PHE A 191 -12.27 4.09 32.25
N ASP A 192 -10.96 4.21 32.40
CA ASP A 192 -10.03 3.08 32.28
C ASP A 192 -9.82 2.27 33.57
N SER A 193 -10.62 2.50 34.61
CA SER A 193 -10.43 1.86 35.93
C SER A 193 -10.33 0.32 35.93
N THR A 194 -10.82 -0.35 34.89
CA THR A 194 -10.82 -1.81 34.74
C THR A 194 -10.05 -2.29 33.50
N ILE A 195 -9.36 -1.40 32.78
CA ILE A 195 -8.66 -1.70 31.53
C ILE A 195 -7.18 -1.93 31.81
N ASN A 196 -6.60 -2.96 31.21
CA ASN A 196 -5.18 -3.23 31.28
C ASN A 196 -4.45 -2.49 30.16
N HIS A 197 -3.45 -1.67 30.51
CA HIS A 197 -2.63 -0.97 29.53
C HIS A 197 -1.33 -1.73 29.31
N HIS A 198 -1.06 -2.04 28.04
CA HIS A 198 0.16 -2.73 27.61
C HIS A 198 0.98 -1.77 26.77
N ARG A 199 2.23 -1.54 27.18
CA ARG A 199 3.18 -0.78 26.38
C ARG A 199 4.07 -1.76 25.63
N LEU A 200 4.05 -1.68 24.30
CA LEU A 200 4.93 -2.50 23.46
C LEU A 200 6.05 -1.63 22.89
N ASP A 201 7.25 -2.21 22.81
CA ASP A 201 8.38 -1.57 22.15
C ASP A 201 8.01 -1.19 20.73
N THR A 202 8.29 0.07 20.40
CA THR A 202 8.06 0.63 19.07
C THR A 202 9.33 0.58 18.24
N TYR A 203 9.19 0.71 16.92
CA TYR A 203 10.31 0.84 16.02
C TYR A 203 10.19 2.11 15.19
N THR A 204 11.33 2.61 14.74
CA THR A 204 11.37 3.75 13.82
C THR A 204 11.60 3.28 12.40
N ILE A 205 10.76 3.75 11.47
CA ILE A 205 11.03 3.64 10.03
C ILE A 205 11.82 4.87 9.60
N GLU A 206 13.09 4.70 9.28
CA GLU A 206 13.95 5.78 8.81
C GLU A 206 13.62 6.15 7.36
N ASN A 207 13.75 7.43 7.05
CA ASN A 207 13.48 8.01 5.73
C ASN A 207 12.03 7.82 5.23
N PHE A 208 11.08 7.71 6.15
CA PHE A 208 9.66 7.62 5.88
C PHE A 208 8.87 8.60 6.75
N LYS A 209 8.12 9.51 6.13
CA LYS A 209 7.26 10.45 6.83
C LYS A 209 6.10 10.94 5.96
N TYR A 210 4.90 10.47 6.24
CA TYR A 210 3.70 11.02 5.61
C TYR A 210 3.18 12.21 6.41
N SER A 211 3.40 13.41 5.89
CA SER A 211 2.83 14.64 6.45
C SER A 211 1.32 14.63 6.26
N LYS A 212 0.55 14.79 7.34
CA LYS A 212 -0.91 14.98 7.28
C LYS A 212 -1.32 16.21 6.46
N ARG A 213 -0.42 17.21 6.35
CA ARG A 213 -0.61 18.36 5.44
C ARG A 213 -0.45 17.86 4.00
N GLY A 214 -1.55 17.84 3.25
CA GLY A 214 -1.59 17.42 1.84
C GLY A 214 -2.29 16.08 1.57
N TRP A 215 -2.74 15.35 2.61
CA TRP A 215 -3.41 14.05 2.43
C TRP A 215 -4.64 14.12 1.51
N ASN A 216 -5.40 15.20 1.57
CA ASN A 216 -6.60 15.37 0.73
C ASN A 216 -6.29 15.46 -0.78
N ALA A 217 -5.05 15.75 -1.15
CA ALA A 217 -4.61 15.80 -2.55
C ALA A 217 -3.97 14.47 -3.02
N ILE A 218 -3.85 13.49 -2.13
CA ILE A 218 -3.21 12.20 -2.40
C ILE A 218 -4.29 11.17 -2.70
N GLU A 219 -4.20 10.55 -3.87
CA GLU A 219 -5.00 9.37 -4.19
C GLU A 219 -4.42 8.15 -3.47
N GLU A 220 -5.12 7.63 -2.45
CA GLU A 220 -4.63 6.56 -1.59
C GLU A 220 -4.26 5.26 -2.32
N ALA A 221 -4.83 5.01 -3.50
CA ALA A 221 -4.56 3.84 -4.33
C ALA A 221 -3.36 4.03 -5.29
N ASN A 222 -2.71 5.19 -5.27
CA ASN A 222 -1.56 5.45 -6.14
C ASN A 222 -0.42 4.45 -5.85
N PRO A 223 0.07 3.68 -6.86
CA PRO A 223 1.08 2.63 -6.66
C PRO A 223 2.46 3.11 -6.16
N TYR A 224 2.75 4.41 -6.20
CA TYR A 224 3.96 4.96 -5.56
C TYR A 224 3.84 5.01 -4.03
N LEU A 225 2.62 5.01 -3.49
CA LEU A 225 2.42 5.18 -2.06
C LEU A 225 2.64 3.89 -1.29
N LEU A 226 3.12 4.05 -0.07
CA LEU A 226 3.23 3.05 1.00
C LEU A 226 1.93 2.98 1.80
N THR A 227 0.81 3.39 1.19
CA THR A 227 -0.54 3.10 1.68
C THR A 227 -0.89 1.65 1.40
N PHE A 228 -1.80 1.04 2.17
CA PHE A 228 -2.17 -0.36 1.91
C PHE A 228 -2.80 -0.54 0.53
N LYS A 229 -3.67 0.40 0.12
CA LYS A 229 -4.20 0.41 -1.24
C LYS A 229 -3.16 0.66 -2.33
N GLY A 230 -2.21 1.58 -2.12
CA GLY A 230 -1.13 1.83 -3.09
C GLY A 230 -0.23 0.60 -3.25
N LEU A 231 0.12 -0.04 -2.13
CA LEU A 231 0.87 -1.29 -2.10
C LEU A 231 0.10 -2.43 -2.78
N CYS A 232 -1.21 -2.55 -2.52
CA CYS A 232 -2.08 -3.52 -3.17
C CYS A 232 -2.20 -3.27 -4.68
N ALA A 233 -2.40 -2.02 -5.11
CA ALA A 233 -2.47 -1.61 -6.51
C ALA A 233 -1.14 -1.83 -7.25
N ARG A 234 -0.01 -1.78 -6.55
CA ARG A 234 1.31 -2.15 -7.08
C ARG A 234 1.59 -3.66 -7.01
N HIS A 235 0.63 -4.47 -6.56
CA HIS A 235 0.78 -5.91 -6.36
C HIS A 235 1.90 -6.28 -5.37
N ILE A 236 2.15 -5.46 -4.36
CA ILE A 236 3.08 -5.81 -3.28
C ILE A 236 2.42 -6.89 -2.41
N PRO A 237 3.04 -8.08 -2.26
CA PRO A 237 2.47 -9.14 -1.43
C PRO A 237 2.52 -8.79 0.06
N SER A 238 1.42 -8.99 0.79
CA SER A 238 1.35 -8.60 2.21
C SER A 238 2.34 -9.36 3.10
N ILE A 239 2.80 -10.54 2.69
CA ILE A 239 3.87 -11.28 3.36
C ILE A 239 5.18 -10.49 3.41
N VAL A 240 5.48 -9.67 2.40
CA VAL A 240 6.66 -8.80 2.37
C VAL A 240 6.55 -7.72 3.46
N LEU A 241 5.35 -7.14 3.62
CA LEU A 241 5.09 -6.15 4.67
C LEU A 241 5.18 -6.76 6.07
N LYS A 242 4.69 -7.98 6.26
CA LYS A 242 4.83 -8.73 7.51
C LYS A 242 6.28 -9.04 7.82
N ALA A 243 7.07 -9.45 6.84
CA ALA A 243 8.51 -9.67 7.01
C ALA A 243 9.25 -8.37 7.37
N PHE A 244 8.91 -7.26 6.71
CA PHE A 244 9.44 -5.93 7.02
C PHE A 244 9.12 -5.54 8.46
N TYR A 245 7.86 -5.70 8.88
CA TYR A 245 7.40 -5.48 10.24
C TYR A 245 8.18 -6.31 11.27
N MET A 246 8.29 -7.61 11.05
CA MET A 246 8.99 -8.52 11.97
C MET A 246 10.46 -8.14 12.14
N HIS A 247 11.13 -7.80 11.04
CA HIS A 247 12.51 -7.32 11.08
C HIS A 247 12.64 -5.98 11.84
N ALA A 248 11.72 -5.05 11.58
CA ALA A 248 11.69 -3.75 12.24
C ALA A 248 11.54 -3.87 13.76
N CYS A 249 10.68 -4.79 14.23
CA CYS A 249 10.53 -5.07 15.64
C CYS A 249 11.77 -5.68 16.29
N GLN A 250 12.53 -6.51 15.56
CA GLN A 250 13.78 -7.09 16.06
C GLN A 250 14.90 -6.06 16.17
N MET A 251 14.98 -5.13 15.21
CA MET A 251 16.08 -4.16 15.13
C MET A 251 15.79 -2.85 15.87
N GLY A 252 14.53 -2.56 16.19
CA GLY A 252 14.08 -1.28 16.78
C GLY A 252 14.16 -0.08 15.81
N LYS A 253 14.97 -0.16 14.75
CA LYS A 253 15.04 0.81 13.66
C LYS A 253 15.20 0.06 12.33
N VAL A 254 14.54 0.54 11.29
CA VAL A 254 14.63 -0.02 9.94
C VAL A 254 14.58 1.08 8.89
N ASN A 255 15.42 0.99 7.87
CA ASN A 255 15.35 1.90 6.74
C ASN A 255 14.24 1.47 5.77
N ILE A 256 13.43 2.42 5.29
CA ILE A 256 12.35 2.11 4.33
C ILE A 256 12.83 1.39 3.06
N LYS A 257 14.08 1.61 2.64
CA LYS A 257 14.68 0.92 1.48
C LYS A 257 14.78 -0.59 1.68
N TYR A 258 14.80 -1.08 2.92
CA TYR A 258 14.82 -2.52 3.21
C TYR A 258 13.55 -3.23 2.71
N LEU A 259 12.43 -2.51 2.60
CA LEU A 259 11.21 -3.05 1.99
C LEU A 259 11.46 -3.51 0.55
N SER A 260 12.20 -2.74 -0.25
CA SER A 260 12.57 -3.11 -1.62
C SER A 260 13.48 -4.33 -1.66
N THR A 261 14.38 -4.47 -0.68
CA THR A 261 15.23 -5.66 -0.55
C THR A 261 14.40 -6.92 -0.30
N LEU A 262 13.49 -6.88 0.68
CA LEU A 262 12.59 -7.99 0.98
C LEU A 262 11.68 -8.33 -0.20
N LEU A 263 11.17 -7.30 -0.88
CA LEU A 263 10.34 -7.44 -2.07
C LEU A 263 11.12 -8.15 -3.19
N ASN A 264 12.34 -7.71 -3.50
CA ASN A 264 13.17 -8.34 -4.52
C ASN A 264 13.49 -9.80 -4.19
N THR A 265 13.79 -10.13 -2.93
CA THR A 265 13.99 -11.52 -2.50
C THR A 265 12.74 -12.36 -2.70
N TYR A 266 11.57 -11.84 -2.31
CA TYR A 266 10.30 -12.54 -2.50
C TYR A 266 10.00 -12.76 -3.99
N LEU A 267 10.10 -11.72 -4.82
CA LEU A 267 9.78 -11.78 -6.24
C LEU A 267 10.75 -12.71 -6.99
N TYR A 268 12.04 -12.73 -6.62
CA TYR A 268 13.01 -13.66 -7.20
C TYR A 268 12.57 -15.13 -7.02
N MET A 269 12.07 -15.49 -5.83
CA MET A 269 11.60 -16.85 -5.54
C MET A 269 10.27 -17.17 -6.25
N ASN A 270 9.39 -16.18 -6.41
CA ASN A 270 8.00 -16.37 -6.84
C ASN A 270 7.70 -15.88 -8.28
N SER A 271 8.72 -15.62 -9.10
CA SER A 271 8.55 -15.20 -10.49
C SER A 271 9.02 -16.25 -11.50
N LYS A 272 8.43 -16.18 -12.70
CA LYS A 272 8.87 -16.92 -13.89
C LYS A 272 9.68 -16.00 -14.78
N LYS A 273 10.88 -16.41 -15.17
CA LYS A 273 11.71 -15.66 -16.12
C LYS A 273 11.09 -15.75 -17.52
N VAL A 274 11.00 -14.62 -18.22
CA VAL A 274 10.52 -14.55 -19.61
C VAL A 274 11.33 -13.55 -20.44
N TYR A 275 11.21 -13.68 -21.75
CA TYR A 275 11.73 -12.70 -22.69
C TYR A 275 10.78 -11.52 -22.84
N GLY A 276 11.36 -10.32 -22.82
CA GLY A 276 10.61 -9.08 -22.91
C GLY A 276 11.56 -7.88 -23.00
N ILE A 277 11.11 -6.85 -23.70
CA ILE A 277 11.89 -5.67 -24.05
C ILE A 277 11.02 -4.43 -23.87
N ILE A 278 11.43 -3.56 -22.94
CA ILE A 278 10.92 -2.21 -22.76
C ILE A 278 11.70 -1.25 -23.67
N ASN A 279 11.01 -0.29 -24.29
CA ASN A 279 11.61 0.69 -25.20
C ASN A 279 12.45 0.01 -26.31
N PRO A 280 11.79 -0.75 -27.19
CA PRO A 280 12.46 -1.63 -28.12
C PRO A 280 13.18 -0.86 -29.23
N VAL A 281 14.37 -1.33 -29.58
CA VAL A 281 15.14 -0.95 -30.76
C VAL A 281 15.15 -2.13 -31.71
N LYS A 282 14.85 -1.88 -32.98
CA LYS A 282 14.88 -2.91 -34.02
C LYS A 282 16.32 -3.21 -34.42
N VAL A 283 16.68 -4.50 -34.46
CA VAL A 283 17.97 -5.00 -34.92
C VAL A 283 17.74 -5.96 -36.09
N ILE A 284 18.56 -5.82 -37.13
CA ILE A 284 18.55 -6.63 -38.34
C ILE A 284 19.90 -7.33 -38.47
N ILE A 285 19.88 -8.64 -38.72
CA ILE A 285 21.04 -9.47 -39.02
C ILE A 285 21.09 -9.65 -40.53
N ASP A 286 21.99 -8.94 -41.20
CA ASP A 286 22.01 -8.82 -42.66
C ASP A 286 22.38 -10.14 -43.36
N ASN A 287 23.16 -10.99 -42.71
CA ASN A 287 23.56 -12.31 -43.21
C ASN A 287 22.68 -13.46 -42.72
N TRP A 288 21.49 -13.17 -42.18
CA TRP A 288 20.51 -14.20 -41.82
C TRP A 288 19.82 -14.78 -43.06
N ARG A 289 19.40 -16.04 -43.00
CA ARG A 289 18.76 -16.71 -44.14
C ARG A 289 17.32 -16.21 -44.33
N ASP A 290 16.94 -16.02 -45.58
CA ASP A 290 15.62 -15.46 -45.93
C ASP A 290 14.46 -16.35 -45.44
N LYS A 291 13.43 -15.72 -44.87
CA LYS A 291 12.19 -16.36 -44.36
C LYS A 291 12.40 -17.57 -43.44
N GLN A 292 13.52 -17.60 -42.71
CA GLN A 292 13.82 -18.69 -41.78
C GLN A 292 13.66 -18.25 -40.32
N THR A 293 12.95 -19.08 -39.55
CA THR A 293 12.91 -19.03 -38.08
C THR A 293 13.74 -20.16 -37.50
N GLU A 294 14.69 -19.81 -36.64
CA GLU A 294 15.40 -20.75 -35.77
C GLU A 294 14.80 -20.72 -34.36
N TYR A 295 15.00 -21.79 -33.59
CA TYR A 295 14.47 -21.87 -32.23
C TYR A 295 15.60 -21.98 -31.22
N ILE A 296 15.70 -20.98 -30.36
CA ILE A 296 16.70 -20.91 -29.31
C ILE A 296 16.16 -21.64 -28.09
N CYS A 297 16.84 -22.72 -27.75
CA CYS A 297 16.56 -23.52 -26.57
C CYS A 297 17.12 -22.83 -25.33
N THR A 298 16.27 -22.57 -24.34
CA THR A 298 16.72 -22.13 -23.02
C THR A 298 16.23 -23.08 -21.95
N SER A 299 17.10 -23.39 -20.99
CA SER A 299 16.75 -24.17 -19.81
C SER A 299 16.57 -23.21 -18.63
N ILE A 300 15.33 -23.04 -18.20
CA ILE A 300 14.97 -22.19 -17.06
C ILE A 300 14.44 -23.12 -15.96
N ARG A 301 15.20 -23.25 -14.87
CA ARG A 301 14.83 -24.08 -13.69
C ARG A 301 14.46 -25.53 -14.05
N GLY A 302 15.12 -26.10 -15.06
CA GLY A 302 14.88 -27.48 -15.51
C GLY A 302 13.72 -27.65 -16.51
N VAL A 303 13.03 -26.56 -16.87
CA VAL A 303 12.06 -26.55 -17.97
C VAL A 303 12.77 -26.05 -19.22
N THR A 304 12.67 -26.81 -20.30
CA THR A 304 13.18 -26.41 -21.62
C THR A 304 12.11 -25.63 -22.36
N GLU A 305 12.42 -24.38 -22.71
CA GLU A 305 11.57 -23.50 -23.52
C GLU A 305 12.28 -23.18 -24.84
N TYR A 306 11.51 -23.01 -25.91
CA TYR A 306 11.99 -22.71 -27.25
C TYR A 306 11.47 -21.34 -27.66
N HIS A 307 12.37 -20.43 -28.01
CA HIS A 307 12.01 -19.07 -28.41
C HIS A 307 12.41 -18.83 -29.87
N PRO A 308 11.50 -18.30 -30.71
CA PRO A 308 11.79 -18.05 -32.11
C PRO A 308 12.84 -16.95 -32.25
N MET A 309 13.79 -17.15 -33.16
CA MET A 309 14.79 -16.18 -33.59
C MET A 309 14.76 -16.07 -35.11
N CYS A 310 14.70 -14.82 -35.59
CA CYS A 310 14.80 -14.48 -37.00
C CYS A 310 15.86 -13.40 -37.19
N GLY A 311 16.21 -13.12 -38.46
CA GLY A 311 17.09 -12.03 -38.83
C GLY A 311 16.58 -10.63 -38.46
N THR A 312 15.35 -10.52 -37.96
CA THR A 312 14.83 -9.29 -37.32
C THR A 312 14.42 -9.60 -35.89
N PHE A 313 14.90 -8.79 -34.95
CA PHE A 313 14.56 -8.90 -33.54
C PHE A 313 14.64 -7.53 -32.86
N TYR A 314 14.30 -7.49 -31.57
CA TYR A 314 14.29 -6.28 -30.77
C TYR A 314 15.10 -6.44 -29.49
N VAL A 315 15.69 -5.34 -29.05
CA VAL A 315 16.53 -5.22 -27.85
C VAL A 315 16.17 -3.96 -27.10
N SER A 316 16.51 -3.89 -25.81
CA SER A 316 16.22 -2.69 -25.02
C SER A 316 17.15 -1.55 -25.41
N ASN A 317 16.59 -0.37 -25.67
CA ASN A 317 17.36 0.85 -25.89
C ASN A 317 18.36 1.14 -24.74
N SER A 318 17.99 0.79 -23.50
CA SER A 318 18.85 0.99 -22.33
C SER A 318 20.07 0.08 -22.29
N ASP A 319 20.01 -1.09 -22.94
CA ASP A 319 21.10 -2.08 -22.90
C ASP A 319 22.20 -1.77 -23.91
N ILE A 320 21.85 -1.11 -25.02
CA ILE A 320 22.80 -0.75 -26.07
C ILE A 320 23.48 0.60 -25.80
N GLY A 321 22.76 1.54 -25.17
CA GLY A 321 23.26 2.90 -24.92
C GLY A 321 23.50 3.62 -26.24
N MET A 322 22.47 4.25 -26.79
CA MET A 322 22.51 4.83 -28.13
C MET A 322 23.39 6.08 -28.22
N ASP A 323 24.62 5.92 -28.70
CA ASP A 323 25.48 6.99 -29.19
C ASP A 323 26.08 6.57 -30.55
N ARG A 324 25.87 7.39 -31.59
CA ARG A 324 26.33 7.17 -32.97
C ARG A 324 27.83 6.96 -33.08
N LEU A 325 28.62 7.62 -32.21
CA LEU A 325 30.08 7.61 -32.29
C LEU A 325 30.70 6.39 -31.58
N VAL A 326 29.92 5.64 -30.80
CA VAL A 326 30.43 4.58 -29.89
C VAL A 326 30.01 3.17 -30.34
N ASN A 327 28.95 3.03 -31.15
CA ASN A 327 28.31 1.73 -31.36
C ASN A 327 28.57 1.04 -32.70
N VAL A 328 28.93 1.74 -33.79
CA VAL A 328 29.32 1.07 -35.04
C VAL A 328 30.68 0.38 -34.85
N GLY A 329 30.80 -0.87 -35.31
CA GLY A 329 31.96 -1.73 -35.07
C GLY A 329 31.96 -2.38 -33.67
N ARG A 330 30.97 -2.08 -32.82
CA ARG A 330 30.83 -2.69 -31.51
C ARG A 330 30.17 -4.06 -31.64
N HIS A 331 30.62 -4.99 -30.80
CA HIS A 331 29.99 -6.29 -30.67
C HIS A 331 28.78 -6.24 -29.72
N ILE A 332 27.69 -6.86 -30.15
CA ILE A 332 26.45 -7.05 -29.41
C ILE A 332 26.34 -8.55 -29.11
N TYR A 333 26.46 -8.90 -27.83
CA TYR A 333 26.35 -10.28 -27.37
C TYR A 333 24.95 -10.54 -26.85
N LEU A 334 24.25 -11.48 -27.45
CA LEU A 334 22.92 -11.88 -26.99
C LEU A 334 23.02 -12.98 -25.94
N ASN A 335 22.06 -13.04 -25.03
CA ASN A 335 21.97 -14.14 -24.06
C ASN A 335 21.63 -15.51 -24.70
N SER A 336 21.40 -15.54 -26.01
CA SER A 336 21.33 -16.73 -26.86
C SER A 336 22.70 -17.25 -27.35
N ASN A 337 23.80 -16.60 -26.94
CA ASN A 337 25.17 -16.85 -27.39
C ASN A 337 25.48 -16.40 -28.83
N LEU A 338 24.61 -15.59 -29.46
CA LEU A 338 24.96 -14.90 -30.70
C LEU A 338 25.91 -13.73 -30.45
N ASN A 339 26.92 -13.61 -31.30
CA ASN A 339 27.87 -12.50 -31.35
C ASN A 339 27.65 -11.73 -32.64
N LEU A 340 27.11 -10.51 -32.52
CA LEU A 340 26.75 -9.67 -33.66
C LEU A 340 27.68 -8.48 -33.74
N LEU A 341 28.20 -8.18 -34.93
CA LEU A 341 28.96 -6.95 -35.19
C LEU A 341 28.01 -5.87 -35.70
N CYS A 342 27.91 -4.74 -35.01
CA CYS A 342 27.14 -3.60 -35.49
C CYS A 342 27.81 -2.99 -36.73
N THR A 343 27.15 -3.03 -37.88
CA THR A 343 27.66 -2.54 -39.16
C THR A 343 27.17 -1.13 -39.46
N GLU A 344 25.92 -0.83 -39.14
CA GLU A 344 25.29 0.45 -39.43
C GLU A 344 24.19 0.78 -38.41
N ILE A 345 23.98 2.06 -38.13
CA ILE A 345 22.84 2.54 -37.36
C ILE A 345 22.08 3.55 -38.21
N GLN A 346 20.90 3.15 -38.67
CA GLN A 346 20.00 3.99 -39.45
C GLN A 346 19.14 4.83 -38.52
N HIS A 347 19.25 6.16 -38.63
CA HIS A 347 18.40 7.08 -37.89
C HIS A 347 17.31 7.63 -38.81
N SER A 348 16.09 7.67 -38.29
CA SER A 348 15.00 8.43 -38.88
C SER A 348 14.73 9.64 -37.99
N GLU A 349 14.42 10.80 -38.58
CA GLU A 349 14.16 12.05 -37.86
C GLU A 349 13.01 11.93 -36.83
N HIS A 350 12.15 10.91 -36.97
CA HIS A 350 10.95 10.73 -36.16
C HIS A 350 10.76 9.31 -35.59
N CYS A 351 11.74 8.41 -35.72
CA CYS A 351 11.61 7.02 -35.24
C CYS A 351 12.82 6.53 -34.45
N THR A 352 12.60 5.48 -33.66
CA THR A 352 13.68 4.71 -33.03
C THR A 352 14.66 4.22 -34.10
N PRO A 353 15.98 4.32 -33.87
CA PRO A 353 16.97 3.89 -34.86
C PRO A 353 16.85 2.38 -35.13
N ILE A 354 17.24 1.99 -36.35
CA ILE A 354 17.36 0.59 -36.77
C ILE A 354 18.85 0.25 -36.79
N ILE A 355 19.22 -0.83 -36.12
CA ILE A 355 20.60 -1.31 -36.09
C ILE A 355 20.75 -2.44 -37.09
N HIS A 356 21.70 -2.30 -38.00
CA HIS A 356 22.14 -3.38 -38.88
C HIS A 356 23.37 -4.07 -38.29
N THR A 357 23.42 -5.38 -38.43
CA THR A 357 24.44 -6.23 -37.83
C THR A 357 24.80 -7.40 -38.74
N THR A 358 25.99 -7.92 -38.55
CA THR A 358 26.42 -9.20 -39.13
C THR A 358 26.64 -10.22 -38.02
N ASP A 359 26.06 -11.43 -38.16
CA ASP A 359 26.35 -12.56 -37.29
C ASP A 359 27.77 -13.06 -37.56
N ILE A 360 28.61 -12.97 -36.53
CA ILE A 360 30.01 -13.38 -36.53
C ILE A 360 30.29 -14.44 -35.44
N THR A 361 29.25 -15.12 -34.95
CA THR A 361 29.34 -16.12 -33.87
C THR A 361 30.35 -17.22 -34.16
N ASN A 362 30.44 -17.67 -35.41
CA ASN A 362 31.38 -18.71 -35.85
C ASN A 362 32.78 -18.19 -36.21
N ILE A 363 33.03 -16.88 -36.08
CA ILE A 363 34.33 -16.28 -36.34
C ILE A 363 35.10 -16.22 -35.03
N ASN A 364 36.29 -16.82 -35.00
CA ASN A 364 37.09 -16.94 -33.79
C ASN A 364 37.68 -15.58 -33.38
N THR A 365 36.92 -14.81 -32.61
CA THR A 365 37.35 -13.51 -32.07
C THR A 365 37.90 -13.71 -30.66
N ASN A 366 39.20 -13.46 -30.44
CA ASN A 366 39.87 -13.52 -29.13
C ASN A 366 39.38 -12.44 -28.12
N THR A 367 38.18 -11.90 -28.29
CA THR A 367 37.64 -10.80 -27.50
C THR A 367 36.91 -11.32 -26.27
N LYS A 368 37.23 -10.74 -25.11
CA LYS A 368 36.53 -11.01 -23.85
C LYS A 368 35.24 -10.17 -23.81
N TYR A 369 34.10 -10.84 -23.65
CA TYR A 369 32.78 -10.20 -23.81
C TYR A 369 32.32 -9.51 -22.53
N ASN A 370 31.83 -8.27 -22.67
CA ASN A 370 31.60 -7.38 -21.52
C ASN A 370 30.27 -7.64 -20.78
N ARG A 371 29.22 -8.10 -21.48
CA ARG A 371 27.90 -8.47 -20.93
C ARG A 371 26.99 -8.99 -22.06
N SER A 372 26.19 -10.02 -21.82
CA SER A 372 25.11 -10.42 -22.74
C SER A 372 23.82 -9.64 -22.48
N ILE A 373 23.11 -9.28 -23.56
CA ILE A 373 21.86 -8.50 -23.51
C ILE A 373 20.64 -9.38 -23.82
N ASN A 374 19.48 -8.94 -23.36
CA ASN A 374 18.21 -9.61 -23.65
C ASN A 374 17.71 -9.23 -25.05
N TRP A 375 16.90 -10.08 -25.66
CA TRP A 375 16.33 -9.87 -26.98
C TRP A 375 14.91 -10.44 -27.05
N ILE A 376 14.15 -10.06 -28.07
CA ILE A 376 12.88 -10.72 -28.41
C ILE A 376 12.67 -10.71 -29.91
N SER A 377 12.22 -11.83 -30.44
CA SER A 377 11.87 -12.02 -31.84
C SER A 377 10.57 -12.83 -31.91
N SER A 378 10.12 -13.07 -33.12
CA SER A 378 8.89 -13.79 -33.47
C SER A 378 9.17 -14.67 -34.68
N SER A 379 8.23 -15.53 -35.06
CA SER A 379 8.34 -16.26 -36.32
C SER A 379 8.38 -15.27 -37.49
N TRP A 380 9.03 -15.64 -38.60
CA TRP A 380 9.31 -14.76 -39.74
C TRP A 380 8.06 -14.11 -40.36
N ASP A 381 6.90 -14.71 -40.15
CA ASP A 381 5.58 -14.32 -40.63
C ASP A 381 4.73 -13.58 -39.57
N SER A 382 5.34 -13.20 -38.44
CA SER A 382 4.64 -12.60 -37.30
C SER A 382 5.48 -11.52 -36.62
N ASP A 383 4.82 -10.64 -35.88
CA ASP A 383 5.49 -9.66 -35.00
C ASP A 383 5.47 -10.14 -33.54
N PRO A 384 6.45 -9.73 -32.72
CA PRO A 384 6.41 -10.01 -31.28
C PRO A 384 5.19 -9.37 -30.63
N CYS A 385 4.70 -9.97 -29.53
CA CYS A 385 3.49 -9.48 -28.88
C CYS A 385 3.72 -8.08 -28.29
N LYS A 386 3.04 -7.08 -28.86
CA LYS A 386 3.14 -5.69 -28.44
C LYS A 386 2.37 -5.47 -27.13
N VAL A 387 3.02 -4.84 -26.17
CA VAL A 387 2.46 -4.55 -24.85
C VAL A 387 2.83 -3.15 -24.39
N ARG A 388 2.14 -2.67 -23.36
CA ARG A 388 2.45 -1.41 -22.66
C ARG A 388 2.96 -1.68 -21.26
N PHE A 389 4.02 -1.00 -20.86
CA PHE A 389 4.60 -1.12 -19.53
C PHE A 389 4.38 0.16 -18.71
N TYR A 390 3.89 0.00 -17.48
CA TYR A 390 3.84 1.05 -16.47
C TYR A 390 5.00 0.88 -15.49
N LEU A 391 5.96 1.79 -15.54
CA LEU A 391 7.24 1.66 -14.86
C LEU A 391 7.24 2.44 -13.55
N TYR A 392 6.89 1.76 -12.46
CA TYR A 392 7.07 2.29 -11.11
C TYR A 392 8.52 2.07 -10.67
N ASN A 393 9.24 3.14 -10.35
CA ASN A 393 10.68 3.10 -10.01
C ASN A 393 10.91 3.03 -8.49
N TRP A 394 10.41 4.03 -7.76
CA TRP A 394 10.62 4.16 -6.30
C TRP A 394 9.27 4.21 -5.56
N PHE A 395 9.30 4.09 -4.24
CA PHE A 395 8.15 4.46 -3.41
C PHE A 395 8.25 5.94 -3.03
N TYR A 396 7.12 6.61 -2.90
CA TYR A 396 7.02 7.90 -2.27
C TYR A 396 7.10 7.72 -0.75
N THR A 397 8.12 8.30 -0.13
CA THR A 397 8.37 8.19 1.31
C THR A 397 8.00 9.47 2.07
N GLY A 398 7.58 10.52 1.36
CA GLY A 398 7.33 11.85 1.90
C GLY A 398 8.54 12.79 1.90
N TYR A 399 9.73 12.25 1.59
CA TYR A 399 10.96 13.05 1.44
C TYR A 399 11.34 13.28 -0.02
N ASN A 400 10.86 12.43 -0.93
CA ASN A 400 11.02 12.55 -2.38
C ASN A 400 9.75 13.12 -3.02
N GLU A 401 9.85 13.57 -4.27
CA GLU A 401 8.68 13.98 -5.04
C GLU A 401 7.80 12.78 -5.41
N LEU A 402 6.49 13.00 -5.45
CA LEU A 402 5.54 12.01 -5.95
C LEU A 402 5.60 12.00 -7.48
N LEU A 403 6.17 10.95 -8.04
CA LEU A 403 6.39 10.80 -9.47
C LEU A 403 5.15 10.23 -10.19
N LYS A 404 5.10 10.42 -11.51
CA LYS A 404 4.21 9.67 -12.41
C LYS A 404 4.94 8.44 -12.94
N PRO A 405 4.24 7.35 -13.28
CA PRO A 405 4.87 6.20 -13.92
C PRO A 405 5.34 6.58 -15.32
N ASP A 406 6.50 6.06 -15.72
CA ASP A 406 6.88 6.10 -17.13
C ASP A 406 6.02 5.07 -17.86
N ILE A 407 5.30 5.51 -18.89
CA ILE A 407 4.44 4.66 -19.71
C ILE A 407 5.14 4.44 -21.04
N ILE A 408 5.56 3.21 -21.30
CA ILE A 408 6.43 2.88 -22.44
C ILE A 408 5.92 1.61 -23.12
N ASP A 409 5.80 1.64 -24.44
CA ASP A 409 5.47 0.44 -25.23
C ASP A 409 6.69 -0.48 -25.37
N GLY A 410 6.43 -1.77 -25.53
CA GLY A 410 7.46 -2.77 -25.74
C GLY A 410 6.89 -4.09 -26.23
N TYR A 411 7.70 -5.13 -26.09
CA TYR A 411 7.35 -6.48 -26.52
C TYR A 411 7.57 -7.49 -25.39
N ILE A 412 6.76 -8.53 -25.35
CA ILE A 412 6.90 -9.64 -24.40
C ILE A 412 6.57 -10.97 -25.07
N ASP A 413 7.14 -12.06 -24.57
CA ASP A 413 6.85 -13.41 -25.04
C ASP A 413 5.35 -13.71 -24.91
N HIS A 414 4.72 -14.31 -25.93
CA HIS A 414 3.28 -14.60 -25.93
C HIS A 414 2.86 -15.59 -24.84
N ASN A 415 3.79 -16.43 -24.36
CA ASN A 415 3.52 -17.42 -23.32
C ASN A 415 3.11 -16.79 -21.97
N VAL A 416 3.30 -15.48 -21.77
CA VAL A 416 2.84 -14.79 -20.55
C VAL A 416 1.32 -14.77 -20.39
N PHE A 417 0.56 -14.98 -21.47
CA PHE A 417 -0.90 -14.96 -21.42
C PHE A 417 -1.51 -16.31 -21.00
N SER A 418 -0.70 -17.37 -20.88
CA SER A 418 -1.18 -18.64 -20.34
C SER A 418 -1.52 -18.55 -18.85
N ASP A 419 -0.85 -17.64 -18.13
CA ASP A 419 -1.07 -17.38 -16.71
C ASP A 419 -0.88 -15.88 -16.41
N VAL A 420 -1.97 -15.13 -16.56
CA VAL A 420 -1.95 -13.67 -16.35
C VAL A 420 -1.84 -13.27 -14.87
N GLU A 421 -1.97 -14.20 -13.94
CA GLU A 421 -1.79 -13.94 -12.49
C GLU A 421 -0.33 -14.13 -12.07
N GLN A 422 0.49 -14.83 -12.87
CA GLN A 422 1.90 -15.04 -12.62
C GLN A 422 2.70 -13.74 -12.67
N ILE A 423 3.65 -13.61 -11.74
CA ILE A 423 4.67 -12.57 -11.77
C ILE A 423 5.79 -12.99 -12.71
N TYR A 424 6.10 -12.12 -13.67
CA TYR A 424 7.11 -12.38 -14.68
C TYR A 424 8.37 -11.54 -14.44
N TYR A 425 9.53 -12.19 -14.46
CA TYR A 425 10.83 -11.52 -14.39
C TYR A 425 11.38 -11.32 -15.80
N ILE A 426 11.57 -10.05 -16.18
CA ILE A 426 12.25 -9.68 -17.42
C ILE A 426 13.69 -9.31 -17.05
N GLN A 427 14.64 -10.05 -17.61
CA GLN A 427 16.05 -9.94 -17.27
C GLN A 427 16.57 -8.50 -17.41
N GLY A 428 17.14 -7.96 -16.32
CA GLY A 428 17.68 -6.60 -16.26
C GLY A 428 16.65 -5.47 -16.21
N GLN A 429 15.36 -5.77 -16.34
CA GLN A 429 14.29 -4.78 -16.46
C GLN A 429 13.33 -4.77 -15.25
N GLY A 430 13.18 -5.90 -14.57
CA GLY A 430 12.47 -6.02 -13.30
C GLY A 430 11.39 -7.11 -13.28
N TYR A 431 10.47 -6.99 -12.33
CA TYR A 431 9.35 -7.90 -12.13
C TYR A 431 8.04 -7.24 -12.51
N PHE A 432 7.25 -7.94 -13.31
CA PHE A 432 6.04 -7.44 -13.97
C PHE A 432 4.85 -8.34 -13.72
N VAL A 433 3.67 -7.76 -13.70
CA VAL A 433 2.40 -8.48 -13.64
C VAL A 433 1.42 -7.87 -14.63
N TYR A 434 0.58 -8.69 -15.22
CA TYR A 434 -0.45 -8.24 -16.14
C TYR A 434 -1.55 -7.49 -15.38
N ASP A 435 -1.95 -6.32 -15.86
CA ASP A 435 -3.04 -5.54 -15.28
C ASP A 435 -4.22 -5.48 -16.26
N ARG A 436 -5.32 -6.15 -15.90
CA ARG A 436 -6.51 -6.24 -16.74
C ARG A 436 -7.21 -4.88 -16.93
N ASN A 437 -7.26 -4.07 -15.88
CA ASN A 437 -7.96 -2.78 -15.92
C ASN A 437 -7.22 -1.78 -16.81
N LEU A 438 -5.90 -1.71 -16.65
CA LEU A 438 -5.04 -0.90 -17.51
C LEU A 438 -5.03 -1.43 -18.94
N SER A 439 -5.09 -2.74 -19.13
CA SER A 439 -5.16 -3.34 -20.48
C SER A 439 -6.43 -2.92 -21.22
N VAL A 440 -7.58 -2.99 -20.56
CA VAL A 440 -8.85 -2.52 -21.12
C VAL A 440 -8.80 -1.02 -21.38
N SER A 441 -8.29 -0.22 -20.44
CA SER A 441 -8.21 1.23 -20.58
C SER A 441 -7.28 1.68 -21.70
N ASN A 442 -6.17 0.96 -21.95
CA ASN A 442 -5.21 1.30 -22.99
C ASN A 442 -5.53 0.68 -24.36
N GLY A 443 -6.43 -0.32 -24.41
CA GLY A 443 -6.72 -1.09 -25.63
C GLY A 443 -5.57 -2.00 -26.08
N ILE A 444 -4.59 -2.24 -25.22
CA ILE A 444 -3.41 -3.08 -25.48
C ILE A 444 -3.02 -3.82 -24.19
N PRO A 445 -2.55 -5.08 -24.25
CA PRO A 445 -2.08 -5.76 -23.05
C PRO A 445 -1.06 -4.91 -22.29
N THR A 446 -1.31 -4.71 -21.00
CA THR A 446 -0.57 -3.79 -20.16
C THR A 446 0.00 -4.51 -18.94
N PHE A 447 1.28 -4.27 -18.67
CA PHE A 447 2.02 -4.84 -17.56
C PHE A 447 2.51 -3.75 -16.62
N LEU A 448 2.34 -3.98 -15.32
CA LEU A 448 2.80 -3.09 -14.26
C LEU A 448 4.13 -3.61 -13.71
N ARG A 449 5.13 -2.73 -13.57
CA ARG A 449 6.37 -3.09 -12.87
C ARG A 449 6.22 -2.99 -11.36
N ILE A 450 6.30 -4.12 -10.68
CA ILE A 450 6.25 -4.22 -9.22
C ILE A 450 7.54 -3.65 -8.63
N CYS A 451 8.68 -4.16 -9.07
CA CYS A 451 10.02 -3.76 -8.62
C CYS A 451 11.04 -3.92 -9.76
N LYS A 452 12.15 -3.19 -9.70
CA LYS A 452 13.28 -3.34 -10.62
C LYS A 452 14.43 -4.08 -9.96
#